data_AF-A0A9P1D8L0-F1
#
_entry.id   AF-A0A9P1D8L0-F1
#
_cell.length_a   1.000
_cell.length_b   1.000
_cell.length_c   1.000
_cell.angle_alpha   90.00
_cell.angle_beta   90.00
_cell.angle_gamma   90.00
#
_symmetry.space_group_name_H-M   'P 1'
#
loop_
_entity.id
_entity.type
_entity.pdbx_description
1 polymer ?
#
loop_
_entity_poly.entity_id
_entity_poly.type
_entity_poly.pdbx_seq_one_letter_code
_entity_poly.pdbx_strand_id
1 'polypeptide(L)'
;MTQISHSDYLRSSKPSPYAVISGWHLKVAFHDPMHMVFLGVCRDLYASSLAYWIRNDFFGTGNVSERLRQFSEDLRAQCRQEKIRVGFTRFTLANTGLDKGNHFPELGSIFKAAFLKSALWFFAKKAIDIAEQYPHDELLKPIATCHWHLYAAVYVLDHADLVLDACDAQDVSQNFELHLISWQHIASQCEKNGLRLYKMRPKHHYMDHTGEDVKRTHLNCLKLMACFNDESFLGYLKRIGIRCHSSKMMERLFQRYLLFIGLRWRDAAS
;
A
#
# COMPACT_ATOMS: atom_id res chain seq x y z
N MET A 1 -11.24 -11.74 14.58
CA MET A 1 -11.21 -10.27 14.81
C MET A 1 -12.56 -9.82 15.37
N THR A 2 -12.63 -8.64 16.00
CA THR A 2 -13.85 -8.15 16.66
C THR A 2 -14.83 -7.63 15.61
N GLN A 3 -15.95 -8.32 15.39
CA GLN A 3 -17.05 -7.82 14.56
C GLN A 3 -18.02 -7.02 15.43
N ILE A 4 -18.16 -5.72 15.17
CA ILE A 4 -19.15 -4.87 15.83
C ILE A 4 -20.39 -4.85 14.94
N SER A 5 -21.54 -5.28 15.48
CA SER A 5 -22.79 -5.21 14.73
C SER A 5 -23.23 -3.76 14.57
N HIS A 6 -24.07 -3.47 13.57
CA HIS A 6 -24.58 -2.10 13.39
C HIS A 6 -25.39 -1.63 14.61
N SER A 7 -26.15 -2.52 15.25
CA SER A 7 -26.86 -2.20 16.49
C SER A 7 -25.91 -1.92 17.65
N ASP A 8 -24.81 -2.67 17.79
CA ASP A 8 -23.78 -2.37 18.79
C ASP A 8 -23.11 -1.03 18.54
N TYR A 9 -22.82 -0.70 17.27
CA TYR A 9 -22.28 0.58 16.88
C TYR A 9 -23.22 1.74 17.24
N LEU A 10 -24.51 1.62 16.95
CA LEU A 10 -25.52 2.64 17.30
C LEU A 10 -25.68 2.81 18.81
N ARG A 11 -25.41 1.75 19.60
CA ARG A 11 -25.41 1.78 21.07
C ARG A 11 -24.11 2.32 21.68
N SER A 12 -23.07 2.54 20.87
CA SER A 12 -21.82 3.12 21.38
C SER A 12 -22.05 4.55 21.88
N SER A 13 -21.19 5.03 22.79
CA SER A 13 -21.36 6.36 23.40
C SER A 13 -21.24 7.53 22.41
N LYS A 14 -20.70 7.29 21.20
CA LYS A 14 -20.41 8.32 20.19
C LYS A 14 -20.52 7.74 18.76
N PRO A 15 -21.74 7.45 18.27
CA PRO A 15 -21.90 7.07 16.87
C PRO A 15 -21.55 8.26 15.96
N SER A 16 -21.25 7.96 14.69
CA SER A 16 -21.03 8.98 13.66
C SER A 16 -22.27 9.86 13.54
N PRO A 17 -22.11 11.18 13.26
CA PRO A 17 -23.24 12.05 12.91
C PRO A 17 -24.07 11.51 11.74
N TYR A 18 -23.48 10.69 10.86
CA TYR A 18 -24.20 10.06 9.75
C TYR A 18 -25.24 9.03 10.20
N ALA A 19 -25.18 8.55 11.45
CA ALA A 19 -26.13 7.57 11.97
C ALA A 19 -27.59 8.05 11.99
N VAL A 20 -27.83 9.36 11.92
CA VAL A 20 -29.18 9.93 11.84
C VAL A 20 -29.73 10.00 10.40
N ILE A 21 -28.89 9.73 9.40
CA ILE A 21 -29.28 9.80 7.98
C ILE A 21 -29.99 8.50 7.59
N SER A 22 -31.19 8.60 7.03
CA SER A 22 -31.94 7.45 6.52
C SER A 22 -31.10 6.65 5.51
N GLY A 23 -31.01 5.33 5.71
CA GLY A 23 -30.22 4.43 4.88
C GLY A 23 -28.74 4.32 5.26
N TRP A 24 -28.25 5.07 6.25
CA TRP A 24 -26.89 4.89 6.75
C TRP A 24 -26.74 3.55 7.47
N HIS A 25 -25.66 2.83 7.18
CA HIS A 25 -25.32 1.57 7.83
C HIS A 25 -23.80 1.42 7.96
N LEU A 26 -23.30 0.81 9.04
CA LEU A 26 -21.85 0.70 9.26
C LEU A 26 -21.13 0.00 8.09
N LYS A 27 -21.77 -1.03 7.52
CA LYS A 27 -21.28 -1.79 6.35
C LYS A 27 -21.23 -1.02 5.02
N VAL A 28 -21.65 0.25 4.98
CA VAL A 28 -21.44 1.12 3.80
C VAL A 28 -20.20 2.02 3.95
N ALA A 29 -19.53 1.98 5.11
CA ALA A 29 -18.27 2.68 5.32
C ALA A 29 -17.10 1.83 4.79
N PHE A 30 -16.79 2.00 3.51
CA PHE A 30 -15.66 1.32 2.88
C PHE A 30 -14.33 2.00 3.20
N HIS A 31 -13.25 1.20 3.20
CA HIS A 31 -11.89 1.68 3.38
C HIS A 31 -11.23 1.98 2.04
N ASP A 32 -10.39 3.02 1.99
CA ASP A 32 -9.57 3.32 0.81
C ASP A 32 -8.36 2.36 0.75
N PRO A 33 -8.32 1.42 -0.21
CA PRO A 33 -7.22 0.48 -0.35
C PRO A 33 -5.92 1.18 -0.75
N MET A 34 -5.96 2.38 -1.36
CA MET A 34 -4.74 3.11 -1.69
C MET A 34 -3.95 3.49 -0.43
N HIS A 35 -4.63 4.08 0.55
CA HIS A 35 -4.01 4.51 1.80
C HIS A 35 -3.72 3.35 2.75
N MET A 36 -4.59 2.33 2.74
CA MET A 36 -4.48 1.17 3.62
C MET A 36 -3.43 0.18 3.12
N VAL A 37 -3.54 -0.28 1.87
CA VAL A 37 -2.65 -1.29 1.28
C VAL A 37 -1.33 -0.66 0.90
N PHE A 38 -1.33 0.26 -0.07
CA PHE A 38 -0.08 0.73 -0.68
C PHE A 38 0.66 1.73 0.21
N LEU A 39 0.01 2.81 0.66
CA LEU A 39 0.64 3.80 1.54
C LEU A 39 0.65 3.39 3.01
N GLY A 40 0.18 2.18 3.33
CA GLY A 40 0.21 1.59 4.65
C GLY A 40 1.06 0.35 4.68
N VAL A 41 0.41 -0.79 4.47
CA VAL A 41 1.03 -2.12 4.61
C VAL A 41 2.28 -2.28 3.73
N CYS A 42 2.22 -1.93 2.43
CA CYS A 42 3.37 -2.09 1.53
C CYS A 42 4.59 -1.26 1.98
N ARG A 43 4.40 -0.08 2.58
CA ARG A 43 5.53 0.76 3.04
C ARG A 43 6.31 0.09 4.15
N ASP A 44 5.61 -0.56 5.09
CA ASP A 44 6.25 -1.31 6.15
C ASP A 44 6.81 -2.63 5.59
N LEU A 45 6.03 -3.36 4.79
CA LEU A 45 6.41 -4.66 4.22
C LEU A 45 7.73 -4.59 3.45
N TYR A 46 7.84 -3.64 2.53
CA TYR A 46 9.00 -3.52 1.65
C TYR A 46 10.25 -3.12 2.41
N ALA A 47 10.13 -2.13 3.31
CA ALA A 47 11.24 -1.66 4.11
C ALA A 47 11.74 -2.73 5.08
N SER A 48 10.82 -3.47 5.72
CA SER A 48 11.14 -4.56 6.64
C SER A 48 11.82 -5.73 5.93
N SER A 49 11.33 -6.09 4.75
CA SER A 49 11.91 -7.17 3.94
C SER A 49 13.30 -6.79 3.44
N LEU A 50 13.48 -5.57 2.92
CA LEU A 50 14.78 -5.06 2.51
C LEU A 50 15.77 -5.04 3.68
N ALA A 51 15.34 -4.57 4.85
CA ALA A 51 16.18 -4.59 6.03
C ALA A 51 16.58 -6.01 6.43
N TYR A 52 15.65 -6.97 6.39
CA TYR A 52 15.94 -8.37 6.71
C TYR A 52 16.95 -8.97 5.72
N TRP A 53 16.70 -8.84 4.41
CA TRP A 53 17.57 -9.39 3.38
C TRP A 53 18.97 -8.78 3.39
N ILE A 54 19.07 -7.47 3.60
CA ILE A 54 20.37 -6.79 3.60
C ILE A 54 21.16 -7.07 4.89
N ARG A 55 20.51 -7.07 6.07
CA ARG A 55 21.22 -7.26 7.35
C ARG A 55 21.73 -8.69 7.55
N ASN A 56 21.12 -9.67 6.89
CA ASN A 56 21.50 -11.08 6.97
C ASN A 56 22.27 -11.56 5.71
N ASP A 57 22.79 -10.64 4.90
CA ASP A 57 23.58 -10.98 3.70
C ASP A 57 22.85 -11.84 2.64
N PHE A 58 21.51 -11.84 2.64
CA PHE A 58 20.72 -12.57 1.65
C PHE A 58 20.61 -11.85 0.30
N PHE A 59 20.90 -10.55 0.24
CA PHE A 59 20.82 -9.79 -1.00
C PHE A 59 21.99 -8.81 -1.21
N GLY A 60 22.57 -8.89 -2.40
CA GLY A 60 23.58 -7.96 -2.91
C GLY A 60 24.95 -8.10 -2.24
N THR A 61 25.90 -7.31 -2.71
CA THR A 61 27.28 -7.28 -2.18
C THR A 61 27.68 -5.86 -1.76
N GLY A 62 28.72 -5.75 -0.93
CA GLY A 62 29.22 -4.47 -0.45
C GLY A 62 28.44 -3.92 0.76
N ASN A 63 28.50 -2.61 0.97
CA ASN A 63 27.83 -1.95 2.09
C ASN A 63 26.31 -1.77 1.85
N VAL A 64 25.57 -1.38 2.90
CA VAL A 64 24.09 -1.25 2.84
C VAL A 64 23.63 -0.32 1.71
N SER A 65 24.32 0.79 1.47
CA SER A 65 23.97 1.75 0.41
C SER A 65 24.18 1.15 -0.99
N GLU A 66 25.24 0.35 -1.17
CA GLU A 66 25.52 -0.35 -2.42
C GLU A 66 24.47 -1.43 -2.70
N ARG A 67 24.07 -2.19 -1.68
CA ARG A 67 23.01 -3.21 -1.79
C ARG A 67 21.66 -2.60 -2.13
N LEU A 68 21.29 -1.47 -1.51
CA LEU A 68 20.08 -0.72 -1.86
C LEU A 68 20.11 -0.18 -3.28
N ARG A 69 21.29 0.26 -3.76
CA ARG A 69 21.49 0.68 -5.15
C ARG A 69 21.32 -0.50 -6.10
N GLN A 70 21.91 -1.66 -5.82
CA GLN A 70 21.73 -2.89 -6.60
C GLN A 70 20.26 -3.29 -6.68
N PHE A 71 19.54 -3.30 -5.55
CA PHE A 71 18.11 -3.61 -5.52
C PHE A 71 17.28 -2.65 -6.39
N SER A 72 17.63 -1.36 -6.34
CA SER A 72 17.01 -0.33 -7.18
C SER A 72 17.26 -0.60 -8.67
N GLU A 73 18.50 -0.97 -9.04
CA GLU A 73 18.89 -1.28 -10.41
C GLU A 73 18.19 -2.54 -10.94
N ASP A 74 18.08 -3.58 -10.12
CA ASP A 74 17.33 -4.81 -10.41
C ASP A 74 15.85 -4.51 -10.68
N LEU A 75 15.19 -3.77 -9.78
CA LEU A 75 13.79 -3.37 -9.97
C LEU A 75 13.61 -2.60 -11.28
N ARG A 76 14.52 -1.65 -11.57
CA ARG A 76 14.45 -0.86 -12.81
C ARG A 76 14.65 -1.72 -14.05
N ALA A 77 15.59 -2.67 -14.01
CA ALA A 77 15.85 -3.58 -15.11
C ALA A 77 14.63 -4.48 -15.37
N GLN A 78 14.06 -5.05 -14.31
CA GLN A 78 12.88 -5.91 -14.40
C GLN A 78 11.63 -5.15 -14.87
N CYS A 79 11.37 -3.94 -14.36
CA CYS A 79 10.28 -3.10 -14.89
C CYS A 79 10.43 -2.79 -16.39
N ARG A 80 11.67 -2.59 -16.88
CA ARG A 80 11.90 -2.40 -18.33
C ARG A 80 11.62 -3.65 -19.12
N GLN A 81 12.05 -4.82 -18.63
CA GLN A 81 11.82 -6.10 -19.26
C GLN A 81 10.33 -6.40 -19.39
N GLU A 82 9.57 -6.19 -18.32
CA GLU A 82 8.12 -6.40 -18.27
C GLU A 82 7.31 -5.25 -18.87
N LYS A 83 7.98 -4.22 -19.42
CA LYS A 83 7.36 -3.00 -20.00
C LYS A 83 6.43 -2.26 -19.02
N ILE A 84 6.68 -2.38 -17.71
CA ILE A 84 5.92 -1.68 -16.67
C ILE A 84 6.42 -0.25 -16.55
N ARG A 85 5.55 0.73 -16.81
CA ARG A 85 5.86 2.15 -16.66
C ARG A 85 5.70 2.56 -15.20
N VAL A 86 6.81 2.77 -14.50
CA VAL A 86 6.82 3.20 -13.10
C VAL A 86 7.66 4.46 -12.93
N GLY A 87 7.13 5.44 -12.18
CA GLY A 87 7.91 6.56 -11.68
C GLY A 87 8.95 6.05 -10.69
N PHE A 88 10.21 5.97 -11.14
CA PHE A 88 11.25 5.29 -10.38
C PHE A 88 11.87 6.19 -9.31
N THR A 89 11.86 5.72 -8.06
CA THR A 89 12.59 6.32 -6.94
C THR A 89 13.62 5.32 -6.44
N ARG A 90 14.89 5.74 -6.35
CA ARG A 90 15.97 4.90 -5.83
C ARG A 90 15.79 4.68 -4.32
N PHE A 91 16.00 3.45 -3.86
CA PHE A 91 16.07 3.14 -2.43
C PHE A 91 17.38 3.64 -1.84
N THR A 92 17.29 4.33 -0.70
CA THR A 92 18.41 4.87 0.07
C THR A 92 18.19 4.59 1.55
N LEU A 93 19.24 4.68 2.37
CA LEU A 93 19.12 4.51 3.82
C LEU A 93 18.01 5.40 4.41
N ALA A 94 18.01 6.69 4.06
CA ALA A 94 17.08 7.68 4.59
C ALA A 94 15.62 7.43 4.17
N ASN A 95 15.37 7.02 2.92
CA ASN A 95 13.99 6.82 2.44
C ASN A 95 13.43 5.41 2.72
N THR A 96 14.26 4.50 3.21
CA THR A 96 13.85 3.15 3.67
C THR A 96 13.80 3.04 5.20
N GLY A 97 14.31 4.03 5.93
CA GLY A 97 14.41 4.00 7.39
C GLY A 97 15.50 3.06 7.91
N LEU A 98 16.45 2.66 7.05
CA LEU A 98 17.58 1.78 7.41
C LEU A 98 18.75 2.54 8.03
N ASP A 99 18.72 3.88 8.02
CA ASP A 99 19.67 4.76 8.71
C ASP A 99 19.53 4.72 10.24
N LYS A 100 18.38 4.23 10.75
CA LYS A 100 18.05 4.23 12.18
C LYS A 100 17.94 2.80 12.71
N GLY A 101 18.97 2.34 13.44
CA GLY A 101 19.02 0.96 13.97
C GLY A 101 17.89 0.56 14.92
N ASN A 102 17.34 1.51 15.69
CA ASN A 102 16.39 1.23 16.78
C ASN A 102 14.91 1.42 16.41
N HIS A 103 14.59 1.63 15.13
CA HIS A 103 13.21 1.89 14.68
C HIS A 103 12.75 0.83 13.67
N PHE A 104 11.43 0.62 13.63
CA PHE A 104 10.81 -0.17 12.57
C PHE A 104 11.00 0.54 11.22
N PRO A 105 11.62 -0.12 10.23
CA PRO A 105 11.86 0.47 8.92
C PRO A 105 10.53 0.73 8.20
N GLU A 106 10.45 1.83 7.46
CA GLU A 106 9.26 2.25 6.73
C GLU A 106 9.67 3.08 5.52
N LEU A 107 9.08 2.80 4.36
CA LEU A 107 9.33 3.61 3.17
C LEU A 107 8.78 5.03 3.33
N GLY A 108 9.62 6.03 3.08
CA GLY A 108 9.28 7.45 3.20
C GLY A 108 8.22 7.93 2.19
N SER A 109 7.69 9.14 2.42
CA SER A 109 6.60 9.73 1.63
C SER A 109 6.94 10.06 0.17
N ILE A 110 8.21 9.91 -0.21
CA ILE A 110 8.67 10.02 -1.59
C ILE A 110 8.13 8.86 -2.45
N PHE A 111 7.93 7.67 -1.86
CA PHE A 111 7.31 6.54 -2.53
C PHE A 111 5.80 6.71 -2.58
N LYS A 112 5.29 6.88 -3.79
CA LYS A 112 3.86 7.07 -4.07
C LYS A 112 3.14 5.74 -4.22
N ALA A 113 1.83 5.75 -4.01
CA ALA A 113 0.99 4.55 -4.07
C ALA A 113 1.15 3.80 -5.39
N ALA A 114 1.19 4.52 -6.51
CA ALA A 114 1.38 3.93 -7.84
C ALA A 114 2.72 3.16 -7.94
N PHE A 115 3.81 3.72 -7.41
CA PHE A 115 5.10 3.00 -7.36
C PHE A 115 5.00 1.74 -6.51
N LEU A 116 4.41 1.85 -5.31
CA LEU A 116 4.32 0.73 -4.37
C LEU A 116 3.48 -0.42 -4.94
N LYS A 117 2.37 -0.09 -5.59
CA LYS A 117 1.53 -1.04 -6.32
C LYS A 117 2.30 -1.73 -7.44
N SER A 118 2.97 -0.98 -8.31
CA SER A 118 3.74 -1.57 -9.43
C SER A 118 4.94 -2.40 -8.97
N ALA A 119 5.54 -2.07 -7.83
CA ALA A 119 6.67 -2.82 -7.28
C ALA A 119 6.24 -4.13 -6.57
N LEU A 120 4.95 -4.34 -6.31
CA LEU A 120 4.45 -5.46 -5.51
C LEU A 120 4.83 -6.83 -6.10
N TRP A 121 4.62 -7.00 -7.41
CA TRP A 121 5.06 -8.19 -8.15
C TRP A 121 6.57 -8.46 -7.97
N PHE A 122 7.40 -7.43 -8.12
CA PHE A 122 8.85 -7.57 -8.04
C PHE A 122 9.29 -8.00 -6.64
N PHE A 123 8.70 -7.40 -5.60
CA PHE A 123 8.96 -7.77 -4.22
C PHE A 123 8.52 -9.20 -3.92
N ALA A 124 7.36 -9.63 -4.41
CA ALA A 124 6.91 -11.02 -4.28
C ALA A 124 7.87 -12.00 -4.96
N LYS A 125 8.25 -11.72 -6.21
CA LYS A 125 9.24 -12.52 -6.94
C LYS A 125 10.59 -12.60 -6.20
N LYS A 126 11.13 -11.45 -5.78
CA LYS A 126 12.40 -11.42 -5.04
C LYS A 126 12.33 -12.15 -3.70
N ALA A 127 11.21 -12.05 -2.99
CA ALA A 127 11.02 -12.76 -1.73
C ALA A 127 11.05 -14.28 -1.95
N ILE A 128 10.41 -14.78 -3.02
CA ILE A 128 10.43 -16.20 -3.40
C ILE A 128 11.85 -16.63 -3.79
N ASP A 129 12.50 -15.91 -4.72
CA ASP A 129 13.87 -16.23 -5.18
C ASP A 129 14.85 -16.34 -3.99
N ILE A 130 14.77 -15.40 -3.04
CA ILE A 130 15.62 -15.40 -1.84
C ILE A 130 15.26 -16.56 -0.90
N ALA A 131 13.98 -16.86 -0.69
CA ALA A 131 13.56 -17.97 0.16
C ALA A 131 13.98 -19.35 -0.41
N GLU A 132 13.97 -19.50 -1.73
CA GLU A 132 14.45 -20.71 -2.41
C GLU A 132 15.97 -20.84 -2.33
N GLN A 133 16.70 -19.73 -2.43
CA GLN A 133 18.15 -19.71 -2.32
C GLN A 133 18.65 -20.04 -0.91
N TYR A 134 17.91 -19.64 0.14
CA TYR A 134 18.29 -19.82 1.54
C TYR A 134 17.22 -20.60 2.32
N PRO A 135 16.97 -21.88 2.00
CA PRO A 135 15.84 -22.65 2.52
C PRO A 135 15.96 -22.99 4.03
N HIS A 136 17.13 -22.79 4.62
CA HIS A 136 17.42 -23.02 6.03
C HIS A 136 16.95 -21.88 6.95
N ASP A 137 16.71 -20.68 6.40
CA ASP A 137 16.19 -19.57 7.19
C ASP A 137 14.67 -19.71 7.33
N GLU A 138 14.22 -19.81 8.59
CA GLU A 138 12.81 -20.07 8.91
C GLU A 138 11.89 -18.89 8.62
N LEU A 139 12.42 -17.66 8.50
CA LEU A 139 11.63 -16.45 8.25
C LEU A 139 11.42 -16.15 6.78
N LEU A 140 12.33 -16.58 5.90
CA LEU A 140 12.24 -16.25 4.48
C LEU A 140 10.99 -16.82 3.79
N LYS A 141 10.59 -18.06 4.13
CA LYS A 141 9.36 -18.65 3.58
C LYS A 141 8.10 -17.87 3.99
N PRO A 142 7.85 -17.60 5.29
CA PRO A 142 6.76 -16.71 5.69
C PRO A 142 6.80 -15.33 5.03
N ILE A 143 7.99 -14.71 4.88
CA ILE A 143 8.14 -13.42 4.17
C ILE A 143 7.68 -13.56 2.71
N ALA A 144 8.12 -14.60 2.01
CA ALA A 144 7.70 -14.88 0.64
C ALA A 144 6.18 -15.10 0.54
N THR A 145 5.61 -15.91 1.42
CA THR A 145 4.15 -16.14 1.52
C THR A 145 3.39 -14.83 1.75
N CYS A 146 3.89 -13.99 2.66
CA CYS A 146 3.32 -12.67 2.95
C CYS A 146 3.28 -11.76 1.72
N HIS A 147 4.37 -11.66 0.95
CA HIS A 147 4.37 -10.86 -0.28
C HIS A 147 3.51 -11.46 -1.38
N TRP A 148 3.60 -12.78 -1.59
CA TRP A 148 2.88 -13.47 -2.65
C TRP A 148 1.37 -13.29 -2.53
N HIS A 149 0.82 -13.52 -1.35
CA HIS A 149 -0.63 -13.40 -1.17
C HIS A 149 -1.13 -11.96 -1.29
N LEU A 150 -0.34 -10.97 -0.84
CA LEU A 150 -0.69 -9.57 -1.08
C LEU A 150 -0.69 -9.25 -2.58
N TYR A 151 0.33 -9.72 -3.30
CA TYR A 151 0.41 -9.58 -4.75
C TYR A 151 -0.77 -10.26 -5.45
N ALA A 152 -1.09 -11.51 -5.11
CA ALA A 152 -2.18 -12.28 -5.71
C ALA A 152 -3.54 -11.60 -5.53
N ALA A 153 -3.86 -11.11 -4.33
CA ALA A 153 -5.09 -10.35 -4.09
C ALA A 153 -5.18 -9.09 -4.96
N VAL A 154 -4.10 -8.30 -5.02
CA VAL A 154 -4.05 -7.08 -5.82
C VAL A 154 -4.09 -7.40 -7.32
N TYR A 155 -3.48 -8.50 -7.75
CA TYR A 155 -3.49 -8.96 -9.13
C TYR A 155 -4.92 -9.25 -9.60
N VAL A 156 -5.70 -10.01 -8.83
CA VAL A 156 -7.12 -10.26 -9.14
C VAL A 156 -7.89 -8.94 -9.23
N LEU A 157 -7.75 -8.06 -8.22
CA LEU A 157 -8.43 -6.76 -8.20
C LEU A 157 -8.06 -5.85 -9.38
N ASP A 158 -6.85 -5.96 -9.92
CA ASP A 158 -6.41 -5.17 -11.05
C ASP A 158 -6.99 -5.63 -12.38
N HIS A 159 -7.16 -6.94 -12.56
CA HIS A 159 -7.58 -7.55 -13.81
C HIS A 159 -9.09 -7.85 -13.86
N ALA A 160 -9.75 -7.95 -12.71
CA ALA A 160 -11.19 -8.05 -12.63
C ALA A 160 -11.88 -6.70 -12.92
N ASP A 161 -13.14 -6.80 -13.36
CA ASP A 161 -14.03 -5.67 -13.53
C ASP A 161 -14.52 -5.10 -12.19
N LEU A 162 -15.47 -4.17 -12.24
CA LEU A 162 -16.04 -3.54 -11.05
C LEU A 162 -16.75 -4.54 -10.13
N VAL A 163 -17.38 -5.56 -10.71
CA VAL A 163 -18.08 -6.63 -9.98
C VAL A 163 -17.30 -7.92 -10.21
N LEU A 164 -16.82 -8.53 -9.12
CA LEU A 164 -16.10 -9.78 -9.14
C LEU A 164 -17.10 -10.95 -9.21
N ASP A 165 -16.69 -12.04 -9.86
CA ASP A 165 -17.40 -13.29 -9.66
C ASP A 165 -17.17 -13.83 -8.23
N ALA A 166 -17.92 -14.87 -7.87
CA ALA A 166 -17.86 -15.45 -6.53
C ALA A 166 -16.50 -16.10 -6.21
N CYS A 167 -15.81 -16.64 -7.22
CA CYS A 167 -14.50 -17.26 -7.07
C CYS A 167 -13.44 -16.18 -6.83
N ASP A 168 -13.40 -15.15 -7.66
CA ASP A 168 -12.47 -14.03 -7.54
C ASP A 168 -12.65 -13.28 -6.21
N ALA A 169 -13.90 -13.04 -5.80
CA ALA A 169 -14.20 -12.39 -4.52
C ALA A 169 -13.72 -13.23 -3.32
N GLN A 170 -13.89 -14.55 -3.40
CA GLN A 170 -13.41 -15.50 -2.40
C GLN A 170 -11.88 -15.55 -2.36
N ASP A 171 -11.24 -15.57 -3.53
CA ASP A 171 -9.78 -15.63 -3.68
C ASP A 171 -9.12 -14.37 -3.12
N VAL A 172 -9.66 -13.18 -3.41
CA VAL A 172 -9.14 -11.92 -2.84
C VAL A 172 -9.21 -11.95 -1.31
N SER A 173 -10.34 -12.38 -0.75
CA SER A 173 -10.51 -12.47 0.71
C SER A 173 -9.53 -13.45 1.33
N GLN A 174 -9.36 -14.64 0.77
CA GLN A 174 -8.41 -15.64 1.28
C GLN A 174 -6.97 -15.17 1.18
N ASN A 175 -6.60 -14.50 0.08
CA ASN A 175 -5.25 -13.98 -0.08
C ASN A 175 -4.96 -12.84 0.92
N PHE A 176 -5.90 -11.94 1.20
CA PHE A 176 -5.70 -10.97 2.28
C PHE A 176 -5.58 -11.64 3.65
N GLU A 177 -6.40 -12.65 3.95
CA GLU A 177 -6.31 -13.41 5.21
C GLU A 177 -4.94 -14.09 5.37
N LEU A 178 -4.47 -14.82 4.35
CA LEU A 178 -3.17 -15.51 4.36
C LEU A 178 -1.99 -14.54 4.45
N HIS A 179 -2.08 -13.39 3.81
CA HIS A 179 -1.12 -12.29 3.98
C HIS A 179 -1.07 -11.84 5.44
N LEU A 180 -2.22 -11.58 6.07
CA LEU A 180 -2.30 -11.11 7.46
C LEU A 180 -1.80 -12.15 8.47
N ILE A 181 -2.12 -13.43 8.27
CA ILE A 181 -1.62 -14.53 9.12
C ILE A 181 -0.10 -14.63 9.01
N SER A 182 0.43 -14.57 7.79
CA SER A 182 1.87 -14.62 7.54
C SER A 182 2.58 -13.42 8.16
N TRP A 183 2.00 -12.21 8.04
CA TRP A 183 2.51 -11.01 8.71
C TRP A 183 2.58 -11.18 10.22
N GLN A 184 1.51 -11.67 10.85
CA GLN A 184 1.45 -11.90 12.31
C GLN A 184 2.51 -12.92 12.75
N HIS A 185 2.71 -13.99 11.98
CA HIS A 185 3.75 -14.97 12.24
C HIS A 185 5.13 -14.34 12.20
N ILE A 186 5.48 -13.62 11.13
CA ILE A 186 6.78 -12.95 10.97
C ILE A 186 6.99 -11.94 12.10
N ALA A 187 5.99 -11.11 12.41
CA ALA A 187 6.07 -10.12 13.47
C ALA A 187 6.32 -10.76 14.85
N SER A 188 5.63 -11.88 15.15
CA SER A 188 5.85 -12.62 16.39
C SER A 188 7.27 -13.19 16.50
N GLN A 189 7.79 -13.76 15.41
CA GLN A 189 9.14 -14.31 15.39
C GLN A 189 10.21 -13.22 15.47
N CYS A 190 10.02 -12.09 14.77
CA CYS A 190 10.89 -10.94 14.88
C CYS A 190 10.92 -10.39 16.31
N GLU A 191 9.77 -10.27 16.99
CA GLU A 191 9.70 -9.84 18.38
C GLU A 191 10.46 -10.79 19.31
N LYS A 192 10.26 -12.11 19.17
CA LYS A 192 10.99 -13.14 19.94
C LYS A 192 12.51 -13.05 19.75
N ASN A 193 12.95 -12.69 18.55
CA ASN A 193 14.36 -12.56 18.19
C ASN A 193 14.92 -11.14 18.47
N GLY A 194 14.13 -10.25 19.08
CA GLY A 194 14.56 -8.86 19.34
C GLY A 194 14.74 -8.02 18.07
N LEU A 195 14.15 -8.42 16.94
CA LEU A 195 14.24 -7.75 15.66
C LEU A 195 13.07 -6.76 15.47
N ARG A 196 13.39 -5.46 15.40
CA ARG A 196 12.39 -4.41 15.11
C ARG A 196 12.16 -4.25 13.61
N LEU A 197 11.51 -5.24 12.99
CA LEU A 197 11.25 -5.25 11.56
C LEU A 197 9.76 -5.09 11.25
N TYR A 198 8.91 -6.02 11.69
CA TYR A 198 7.50 -6.02 11.35
C TYR A 198 6.66 -5.57 12.54
N LYS A 199 5.84 -4.52 12.35
CA LYS A 199 4.95 -3.96 13.38
C LYS A 199 3.48 -4.12 12.99
N MET A 200 2.62 -4.30 14.00
CA MET A 200 1.18 -4.27 13.80
C MET A 200 0.66 -2.84 13.71
N ARG A 201 -0.36 -2.63 12.87
CA ARG A 201 -1.03 -1.33 12.70
C ARG A 201 -2.54 -1.50 12.58
N PRO A 202 -3.33 -0.46 12.91
CA PRO A 202 -4.76 -0.44 12.62
C PRO A 202 -5.09 -0.74 11.15
N LYS A 203 -4.20 -0.38 10.22
CA LYS A 203 -4.36 -0.66 8.79
C LYS A 203 -4.47 -2.15 8.44
N HIS A 204 -3.85 -3.04 9.22
CA HIS A 204 -3.98 -4.49 9.02
C HIS A 204 -5.40 -4.97 9.34
N HIS A 205 -6.02 -4.37 10.37
CA HIS A 205 -7.42 -4.64 10.69
C HIS A 205 -8.37 -4.11 9.61
N TYR A 206 -8.08 -2.94 9.03
CA TYR A 206 -8.86 -2.44 7.89
C TYR A 206 -8.70 -3.31 6.64
N MET A 207 -7.53 -3.94 6.46
CA MET A 207 -7.30 -4.90 5.37
C MET A 207 -8.16 -6.16 5.53
N ASP A 208 -8.28 -6.67 6.76
CA ASP A 208 -9.16 -7.79 7.09
C ASP A 208 -10.61 -7.50 6.69
N HIS A 209 -11.15 -6.37 7.16
CA HIS A 209 -12.50 -5.91 6.78
C HIS A 209 -12.65 -5.73 5.28
N THR A 210 -11.60 -5.23 4.60
CA THR A 210 -11.63 -5.07 3.14
C THR A 210 -11.77 -6.43 2.44
N GLY A 211 -11.09 -7.47 2.91
CA GLY A 211 -11.25 -8.84 2.40
C GLY A 211 -12.66 -9.37 2.62
N GLU A 212 -13.19 -9.24 3.84
CA GLU A 212 -14.57 -9.65 4.16
C GLU A 212 -15.60 -8.89 3.31
N ASP A 213 -15.41 -7.58 3.11
CA ASP A 213 -16.30 -6.74 2.32
C ASP A 213 -16.26 -7.08 0.83
N VAL A 214 -15.09 -7.35 0.25
CA VAL A 214 -14.97 -7.82 -1.14
C VAL A 214 -15.72 -9.14 -1.30
N LYS A 215 -15.49 -10.12 -0.41
CA LYS A 215 -16.21 -11.40 -0.43
C LYS A 215 -17.72 -11.24 -0.29
N ARG A 216 -18.16 -10.35 0.60
CA ARG A 216 -19.59 -10.13 0.88
C ARG A 216 -20.32 -9.39 -0.23
N THR A 217 -19.68 -8.38 -0.81
CA THR A 217 -20.34 -7.46 -1.76
C THR A 217 -20.04 -7.78 -3.22
N HIS A 218 -19.00 -8.57 -3.47
CA HIS A 218 -18.44 -8.82 -4.80
C HIS A 218 -18.01 -7.53 -5.52
N LEU A 219 -17.83 -6.43 -4.79
CA LEU A 219 -17.40 -5.16 -5.36
C LEU A 219 -15.88 -5.04 -5.33
N ASN A 220 -15.32 -4.59 -6.45
CA ASN A 220 -13.90 -4.35 -6.58
C ASN A 220 -13.50 -3.07 -5.86
N CYS A 221 -13.05 -3.22 -4.61
CA CYS A 221 -12.65 -2.10 -3.76
C CYS A 221 -11.54 -1.25 -4.38
N LEU A 222 -10.66 -1.84 -5.20
CA LEU A 222 -9.57 -1.13 -5.85
C LEU A 222 -10.05 -0.22 -7.00
N LYS A 223 -11.13 -0.60 -7.70
CA LYS A 223 -11.73 0.22 -8.76
C LYS A 223 -12.67 1.27 -8.20
N LEU A 224 -13.39 0.93 -7.12
CA LEU A 224 -14.45 1.76 -6.57
C LEU A 224 -13.97 2.79 -5.54
N MET A 225 -13.05 2.39 -4.66
CA MET A 225 -12.73 3.15 -3.44
C MET A 225 -11.30 3.70 -3.40
N ALA A 226 -10.45 3.31 -4.36
CA ALA A 226 -9.05 3.73 -4.35
C ALA A 226 -8.85 5.18 -4.81
N CYS A 227 -8.30 6.03 -3.96
CA CYS A 227 -8.15 7.46 -4.21
C CYS A 227 -6.90 7.85 -5.05
N PHE A 228 -6.51 7.03 -6.04
CA PHE A 228 -5.31 7.31 -6.88
C PHE A 228 -5.43 8.61 -7.68
N ASN A 229 -6.61 8.84 -8.26
CA ASN A 229 -6.88 10.03 -9.05
C ASN A 229 -7.00 11.27 -8.16
N ASP A 230 -7.65 11.12 -7.01
CA ASP A 230 -7.80 12.20 -6.02
C ASP A 230 -6.44 12.66 -5.52
N GLU A 231 -5.55 11.73 -5.14
CA GLU A 231 -4.19 12.05 -4.69
C GLU A 231 -3.36 12.74 -5.80
N SER A 232 -3.52 12.29 -7.05
CA SER A 232 -2.85 12.91 -8.20
C SER A 232 -3.36 14.34 -8.44
N PHE A 233 -4.66 14.55 -8.29
CA PHE A 233 -5.30 15.86 -8.39
C PHE A 233 -4.86 16.79 -7.25
N LEU A 234 -4.85 16.32 -6.00
CA LEU A 234 -4.31 17.05 -4.87
C LEU A 234 -2.83 17.41 -5.07
N GLY A 235 -2.04 16.51 -5.65
CA GLY A 235 -0.66 16.79 -6.05
C GLY A 235 -0.55 17.91 -7.08
N TYR A 236 -1.48 17.97 -8.04
CA TYR A 236 -1.57 19.07 -9.00
C TYR A 236 -1.95 20.39 -8.31
N LEU A 237 -2.97 20.39 -7.45
CA LEU A 237 -3.37 21.57 -6.68
C LEU A 237 -2.24 22.08 -5.79
N LYS A 238 -1.51 21.17 -5.12
CA LYS A 238 -0.34 21.50 -4.31
C LYS A 238 0.72 22.25 -5.12
N ARG A 239 1.02 21.83 -6.36
CA ARG A 239 2.00 22.52 -7.23
C ARG A 239 1.59 23.96 -7.54
N ILE A 240 0.30 24.25 -7.63
CA ILE A 240 -0.21 25.62 -7.76
C ILE A 240 -0.04 26.35 -6.43
N GLY A 241 -0.48 25.72 -5.33
CA GLY A 241 -0.47 26.29 -3.98
C GLY A 241 0.91 26.72 -3.51
N ILE A 242 1.96 25.90 -3.71
CA ILE A 242 3.33 26.24 -3.30
C ILE A 242 3.94 27.44 -4.06
N ARG A 243 3.29 27.89 -5.14
CA ARG A 243 3.68 29.10 -5.90
C ARG A 243 2.84 30.32 -5.50
N CYS A 244 2.04 30.21 -4.44
CA CYS A 244 1.21 31.29 -3.91
C CYS A 244 1.77 31.73 -2.56
N HIS A 245 1.58 33.01 -2.22
CA HIS A 245 1.89 33.50 -0.89
C HIS A 245 1.01 32.79 0.15
N SER A 246 1.59 32.33 1.26
CA SER A 246 0.92 31.49 2.27
C SER A 246 -0.39 32.10 2.80
N SER A 247 -0.40 33.41 3.08
CA SER A 247 -1.59 34.12 3.58
C SER A 247 -2.76 34.21 2.58
N LYS A 248 -2.50 34.02 1.28
CA LYS A 248 -3.53 34.03 0.23
C LYS A 248 -3.56 32.72 -0.56
N MET A 249 -2.98 31.65 -0.01
CA MET A 249 -2.72 30.42 -0.76
C MET A 249 -4.01 29.81 -1.30
N MET A 250 -5.03 29.66 -0.47
CA MET A 250 -6.30 29.03 -0.88
C MET A 250 -7.01 29.85 -1.96
N GLU A 251 -7.15 31.17 -1.75
CA GLU A 251 -7.77 32.07 -2.73
C GLU A 251 -7.05 32.03 -4.08
N ARG A 252 -5.71 32.16 -4.07
CA ARG A 252 -4.90 32.16 -5.30
C ARG A 252 -4.88 30.80 -5.99
N LEU A 253 -4.93 29.70 -5.22
CA LEU A 253 -5.03 28.35 -5.77
C LEU A 253 -6.33 28.19 -6.56
N PHE A 254 -7.48 28.59 -5.98
CA PHE A 254 -8.76 28.52 -6.69
C PHE A 254 -8.79 29.42 -7.93
N GLN A 255 -8.35 30.67 -7.82
CA GLN A 255 -8.30 31.60 -8.97
C GLN A 255 -7.45 31.03 -10.12
N ARG A 256 -6.26 30.51 -9.82
CA ARG A 256 -5.36 29.92 -10.83
C ARG A 256 -5.92 28.64 -11.43
N TYR A 257 -6.59 27.81 -10.64
CA TYR A 257 -7.22 26.58 -11.12
C TYR A 257 -8.42 26.87 -12.04
N LEU A 258 -9.28 27.82 -11.66
CA LEU A 258 -10.41 28.26 -12.49
C LEU A 258 -9.95 28.85 -13.82
N LEU A 259 -8.89 29.68 -13.81
CA LEU A 259 -8.31 30.21 -15.04
C LEU A 259 -7.79 29.09 -15.95
N PHE A 260 -7.14 28.08 -15.38
CA PHE A 260 -6.68 26.91 -16.14
C PHE A 260 -7.82 26.11 -16.76
N ILE A 261 -8.93 25.88 -16.03
CA ILE A 261 -10.12 25.22 -16.59
C ILE A 261 -10.70 26.06 -17.72
N GLY A 262 -10.86 27.39 -17.52
CA GLY A 262 -11.40 28.29 -18.53
C GLY A 262 -10.60 28.29 -19.84
N LEU A 263 -9.26 28.28 -19.74
CA LEU A 263 -8.40 28.16 -20.92
C LEU A 263 -8.59 26.82 -21.64
N ARG A 264 -8.65 25.70 -20.89
CA ARG A 264 -8.86 24.37 -21.49
C ARG A 264 -10.22 24.23 -22.19
N TRP A 265 -11.28 24.79 -21.62
CA TRP A 265 -12.61 24.76 -22.26
C TRP A 265 -12.64 25.56 -23.54
N ARG A 266 -12.00 26.73 -23.58
CA ARG A 266 -11.87 27.53 -24.80
C ARG A 266 -11.15 26.74 -25.90
N ASP A 267 -10.03 26.11 -25.56
CA ASP A 267 -9.21 25.37 -26.52
C ASP A 267 -9.87 24.06 -27.00
N ALA A 268 -10.79 23.48 -26.22
CA ALA A 268 -11.57 22.29 -26.61
C ALA A 268 -12.80 22.62 -27.47
N ALA A 269 -13.25 23.87 -27.46
CA ALA A 269 -14.41 24.34 -28.22
C ALA A 269 -14.03 24.92 -29.61
N SER A 270 -12.73 25.07 -29.90
CA SER A 270 -12.16 25.50 -31.18
C SER A 270 -11.69 24.30 -32.00
#